data_AF-A0A1E4T500-F1
#
_entry.id   AF-A0A1E4T500-F1
#
_cell.length_a   1.000
_cell.length_b   1.000
_cell.length_c   1.000
_cell.angle_alpha   90.00
_cell.angle_beta   90.00
_cell.angle_gamma   90.00
#
_symmetry.space_group_name_H-M   'P 1'
#
loop_
_entity.id
_entity.type
_entity.pdbx_description
1 polymer ?
#
loop_
_entity_poly.entity_id
_entity_poly.type
_entity_poly.pdbx_seq_one_letter_code
_entity_poly.pdbx_strand_id
1 'polypeptide(L)'
;MNDDIKLLLYKLFKKLDTLIAIHYQTNYLSNTVKLSKIQDKLIELNKNNLLKLKYIYNESYNLIYIPNENDIIIDVMPMPMPNNNESIELTRCNLIKNLNSRLLKFKLKLDEYFKENSKITSLNDIPNYKITNTKVQKSSISSTINTLKLNKIEKLSNPRSKFEYHEKKITNNNSKLSLLERIKLKETLQKEKEEKSNLKSTSFNSNSNIKLIYDIIYEQSPKFNSDKLQINLSFKKLNQLIKDSLNITTSLNDMNKLIELICYKLNLIIVKIGDIKLIKLRLLNRDDDLKKLSE
;
A
#
# COMPACT_ATOMS: atom_id res chain seq x y z
N MET A 1 43.60 9.12 -10.78
CA MET A 1 42.76 10.18 -10.17
C MET A 1 41.45 10.39 -10.92
N ASN A 2 41.43 10.85 -12.18
CA ASN A 2 40.16 11.07 -12.90
C ASN A 2 39.37 9.76 -13.11
N ASP A 3 40.06 8.66 -13.41
CA ASP A 3 39.42 7.36 -13.58
C ASP A 3 38.82 6.80 -12.28
N ASP A 4 39.42 7.12 -11.13
CA ASP A 4 38.90 6.69 -9.82
C ASP A 4 37.59 7.41 -9.47
N ILE A 5 37.52 8.71 -9.76
CA ILE A 5 36.31 9.53 -9.57
C ILE A 5 35.22 9.07 -10.53
N LYS A 6 35.57 8.81 -11.81
CA LYS A 6 34.64 8.24 -12.79
C LYS A 6 34.08 6.90 -12.32
N LEU A 7 34.95 6.01 -11.85
CA LEU A 7 34.53 4.69 -11.37
C LEU A 7 33.62 4.79 -10.13
N LEU A 8 33.91 5.71 -9.21
CA LEU A 8 33.08 5.99 -8.05
C LEU A 8 31.68 6.46 -8.47
N LEU A 9 31.60 7.50 -9.31
CA LEU A 9 30.33 8.05 -9.79
C LEU A 9 29.51 7.02 -10.56
N TYR A 10 30.17 6.21 -11.39
CA TYR A 10 29.54 5.11 -12.13
C TYR A 10 28.96 4.05 -11.19
N LYS A 11 29.73 3.59 -10.20
CA LYS A 11 29.25 2.62 -9.20
C LYS A 11 28.09 3.19 -8.39
N LEU A 12 28.19 4.46 -8.00
CA LEU A 12 27.17 5.14 -7.20
C LEU A 12 25.86 5.29 -8.00
N PHE A 13 25.94 5.70 -9.27
CA PHE A 13 24.80 5.75 -10.17
C PHE A 13 24.16 4.37 -10.35
N LYS A 14 24.96 3.32 -10.60
CA LYS A 14 24.45 1.94 -10.75
C LYS A 14 23.69 1.48 -9.51
N LYS A 15 24.26 1.67 -8.32
CA LYS A 15 23.62 1.30 -7.05
C LYS A 15 22.33 2.09 -6.82
N LEU A 16 22.35 3.40 -7.07
CA LEU A 16 21.20 4.28 -6.94
C LEU A 16 20.05 3.86 -7.87
N ASP A 17 20.31 3.71 -9.17
CA ASP A 17 19.30 3.35 -10.17
C ASP A 17 18.68 1.98 -9.85
N THR A 18 19.50 1.03 -9.36
CA THR A 18 19.04 -0.29 -8.91
C THR A 18 18.13 -0.20 -7.68
N LEU A 19 18.50 0.60 -6.66
CA LEU A 19 17.69 0.77 -5.45
C LEU A 19 16.35 1.45 -5.75
N ILE A 20 16.35 2.42 -6.66
CA ILE A 20 15.12 3.08 -7.11
C ILE A 20 14.23 2.11 -7.89
N ALA A 21 14.81 1.30 -8.79
CA ALA A 21 14.12 0.22 -9.48
C ALA A 21 13.43 -0.74 -8.51
N ILE A 22 14.17 -1.22 -7.49
CA ILE A 22 13.64 -2.10 -6.46
C ILE A 22 12.51 -1.41 -5.70
N HIS A 23 12.71 -0.15 -5.28
CA HIS A 23 11.68 0.60 -4.54
C HIS A 23 10.37 0.68 -5.33
N TYR A 24 10.42 0.98 -6.64
CA TYR A 24 9.22 1.04 -7.46
C TYR A 24 8.56 -0.32 -7.69
N GLN A 25 9.31 -1.42 -7.65
CA GLN A 25 8.72 -2.75 -7.70
C GLN A 25 8.07 -3.17 -6.38
N THR A 26 8.66 -2.80 -5.25
CA THR A 26 8.21 -3.29 -3.93
C THR A 26 7.14 -2.40 -3.30
N ASN A 27 7.18 -1.09 -3.54
CA ASN A 27 6.31 -0.12 -2.89
C ASN A 27 5.30 0.48 -3.86
N TYR A 28 4.25 -0.28 -4.18
CA TYR A 28 3.17 0.13 -5.08
C TYR A 28 2.37 1.36 -4.58
N LEU A 29 2.37 1.64 -3.27
CA LEU A 29 1.67 2.80 -2.69
C LEU A 29 2.53 4.07 -2.60
N SER A 30 3.86 3.94 -2.62
CA SER A 30 4.78 5.09 -2.47
C SER A 30 5.34 5.47 -3.83
N ASN A 31 4.68 6.42 -4.48
CA ASN A 31 5.05 6.93 -5.80
C ASN A 31 6.35 7.72 -5.83
N THR A 32 6.95 8.00 -4.67
CA THR A 32 8.15 8.81 -4.52
C THR A 32 9.20 8.09 -3.69
N VAL A 33 10.46 8.26 -4.07
CA VAL A 33 11.61 7.74 -3.33
C VAL A 33 12.25 8.92 -2.62
N LYS A 34 12.31 8.89 -1.29
CA LYS A 34 12.97 9.93 -0.48
C LYS A 34 14.46 9.64 -0.36
N LEU A 35 15.31 10.66 -0.43
CA LEU A 35 16.76 10.52 -0.30
C LEU A 35 17.14 9.94 1.06
N SER A 36 16.50 10.38 2.15
CA SER A 36 16.69 9.81 3.50
C SER A 36 16.61 8.28 3.54
N LYS A 37 15.57 7.70 2.91
CA LYS A 37 15.35 6.25 2.84
C LYS A 37 16.42 5.50 2.03
N ILE A 38 17.01 6.15 1.02
CA ILE A 38 18.08 5.54 0.21
C ILE A 38 19.42 5.68 0.93
N GLN A 39 19.66 6.80 1.61
CA GLN A 39 20.88 7.08 2.37
C GLN A 39 21.17 6.00 3.41
N ASP A 40 20.15 5.52 4.11
CA ASP A 40 20.28 4.40 5.05
C ASP A 40 20.84 3.12 4.39
N LYS A 41 20.58 2.93 3.10
CA LYS A 41 21.02 1.76 2.32
C LYS A 41 22.29 2.02 1.50
N LEU A 42 22.64 3.27 1.27
CA LEU A 42 23.77 3.70 0.45
C LEU A 42 24.48 4.88 1.11
N ILE A 43 25.35 4.58 2.07
CA ILE A 43 26.09 5.55 2.89
C ILE A 43 26.91 6.54 2.03
N GLU A 44 27.39 6.11 0.87
CA GLU A 44 28.15 6.93 -0.09
C GLU A 44 27.29 8.02 -0.77
N LEU A 45 25.96 7.90 -0.73
CA LEU A 45 25.03 8.84 -1.38
C LEU A 45 24.70 10.02 -0.46
N ASN A 46 25.47 11.09 -0.56
CA ASN A 46 25.10 12.36 0.07
C ASN A 46 24.33 13.26 -0.89
N LYS A 47 23.59 14.25 -0.35
CA LYS A 47 22.90 15.28 -1.13
C LYS A 47 23.80 15.89 -2.23
N ASN A 48 25.05 16.20 -1.88
CA ASN A 48 26.02 16.72 -2.85
C ASN A 48 26.32 15.74 -3.99
N ASN A 49 26.47 14.45 -3.70
CA ASN A 49 26.75 13.43 -4.72
C ASN A 49 25.55 13.24 -5.66
N LEU A 50 24.33 13.26 -5.12
CA LEU A 50 23.10 13.21 -5.92
C LEU A 50 22.99 14.42 -6.86
N LEU A 51 23.28 15.63 -6.36
CA LEU A 51 23.26 16.85 -7.17
C LEU A 51 24.33 16.84 -8.26
N LYS A 52 25.51 16.28 -8.00
CA LYS A 52 26.58 16.10 -9.01
C LYS A 52 26.18 15.08 -10.08
N LEU A 53 25.57 13.95 -9.69
CA LEU A 53 25.03 12.98 -10.66
C LEU A 53 23.99 13.61 -11.58
N LYS A 54 23.06 14.39 -11.01
CA LYS A 54 22.06 15.13 -11.77
C LYS A 54 22.69 16.20 -12.67
N TYR A 55 23.77 16.85 -12.24
CA TYR A 55 24.48 17.82 -13.07
C TYR A 55 25.10 17.17 -14.32
N ILE A 56 25.78 16.03 -14.14
CA ILE A 56 26.43 15.28 -15.24
C ILE A 56 25.39 14.70 -16.20
N TYR A 57 24.31 14.13 -15.66
CA TYR A 57 23.22 13.60 -16.46
C TYR A 57 21.90 14.27 -16.07
N ASN A 58 21.61 15.42 -16.69
CA ASN A 58 20.44 16.23 -16.35
C ASN A 58 19.11 15.47 -16.55
N GLU A 59 19.01 14.50 -17.45
CA GLU A 59 17.78 13.74 -17.65
C GLU A 59 17.65 12.52 -16.71
N SER A 60 18.63 12.29 -15.84
CA SER A 60 18.69 11.08 -14.99
C SER A 60 17.50 10.95 -14.04
N TYR A 61 17.25 12.01 -13.27
CA TYR A 61 16.30 12.02 -12.15
C TYR A 61 15.58 13.37 -12.07
N ASN A 62 14.30 13.39 -11.75
CA ASN A 62 13.62 14.60 -11.29
C ASN A 62 13.81 14.75 -9.78
N LEU A 63 14.41 15.85 -9.35
CA LEU A 63 14.73 16.11 -7.93
C LEU A 63 13.80 17.20 -7.40
N ILE A 64 12.96 16.85 -6.44
CA ILE A 64 12.01 17.79 -5.79
C ILE A 64 12.43 17.97 -4.34
N TYR A 65 12.69 19.21 -3.93
CA TYR A 65 13.02 19.52 -2.54
C TYR A 65 11.76 19.71 -1.70
N ILE A 66 11.68 19.00 -0.57
CA ILE A 66 10.61 19.16 0.42
C ILE A 66 11.13 20.06 1.56
N PRO A 67 10.71 21.33 1.63
CA PRO A 67 11.22 22.25 2.66
C PRO A 67 10.83 21.84 4.09
N ASN A 68 9.66 21.21 4.27
CA ASN A 68 9.15 20.84 5.60
C ASN A 68 9.93 19.68 6.26
N GLU A 69 10.52 18.80 5.46
CA GLU A 69 11.24 17.61 5.94
C GLU A 69 12.75 17.72 5.72
N ASN A 70 13.22 18.82 5.11
CA ASN A 70 14.61 19.01 4.67
C ASN A 70 15.16 17.84 3.82
N ASP A 71 14.30 17.25 2.99
CA ASP A 71 14.58 16.03 2.22
C ASP A 71 14.39 16.25 0.70
N ILE A 72 14.92 15.34 -0.11
CA ILE A 72 14.82 15.36 -1.56
C ILE A 72 14.05 14.13 -2.03
N ILE A 73 12.98 14.34 -2.78
CA ILE A 73 12.35 13.29 -3.57
C ILE A 73 13.15 13.09 -4.85
N ILE A 74 13.48 11.83 -5.13
CA ILE A 74 14.08 11.35 -6.36
C ILE A 74 13.00 10.62 -7.15
N ASP A 75 12.70 11.11 -8.35
CA ASP A 75 11.81 10.45 -9.32
C ASP A 75 12.55 10.21 -10.64
N VAL A 76 12.16 9.20 -11.41
CA VAL A 76 12.84 8.80 -12.65
C VAL A 76 12.01 9.14 -13.91
N MET A 77 10.98 9.96 -13.75
CA MET A 77 10.06 10.33 -14.81
C MET A 77 10.72 11.18 -15.91
N PRO A 78 10.50 10.85 -17.21
CA PRO A 78 10.88 11.73 -18.30
C PRO A 78 10.07 13.03 -18.25
N MET A 79 10.74 14.14 -18.58
CA MET A 79 10.09 15.42 -18.85
C MET A 79 9.80 15.51 -20.36
N PRO A 80 8.58 15.89 -20.79
CA PRO A 80 7.42 16.27 -19.98
C PRO A 80 6.61 15.07 -19.45
N MET A 81 5.94 15.27 -18.31
CA MET A 81 5.05 14.29 -17.68
C MET A 81 3.88 13.93 -18.61
N PRO A 82 3.62 12.64 -18.89
CA PRO A 82 2.37 12.24 -19.50
C PRO A 82 1.23 12.42 -18.47
N ASN A 83 0.11 13.03 -18.88
CA ASN A 83 -1.02 13.37 -18.01
C ASN A 83 -1.78 12.16 -17.42
N ASN A 84 -1.39 10.93 -17.75
CA ASN A 84 -2.15 9.73 -17.43
C ASN A 84 -1.40 8.84 -16.41
N ASN A 85 -2.05 8.55 -15.27
CA ASN A 85 -1.48 7.75 -14.17
C ASN A 85 -1.02 6.34 -14.60
N GLU A 86 -1.73 5.68 -15.53
CA GLU A 86 -1.34 4.36 -16.05
C GLU A 86 -0.01 4.38 -16.80
N SER A 87 0.27 5.46 -17.54
CA SER A 87 1.53 5.61 -18.28
C SER A 87 2.72 5.86 -17.34
N ILE A 88 2.47 6.52 -16.21
CA ILE A 88 3.47 6.78 -15.17
C ILE A 88 3.89 5.45 -14.51
N GLU A 89 2.92 4.61 -14.12
CA GLU A 89 3.19 3.29 -13.54
C GLU A 89 3.91 2.36 -14.51
N LEU A 90 3.49 2.32 -15.78
CA LEU A 90 4.14 1.52 -16.82
C LEU A 90 5.62 1.92 -17.00
N THR A 91 5.93 3.22 -16.92
CA THR A 91 7.29 3.75 -17.06
C THR A 91 8.16 3.38 -15.85
N ARG A 92 7.62 3.40 -14.62
CA ARG A 92 8.32 2.98 -13.40
C ARG A 92 8.56 1.47 -13.37
N CYS A 93 7.56 0.67 -13.73
CA CYS A 93 7.67 -0.80 -13.81
C CYS A 93 8.66 -1.24 -14.89
N ASN A 94 8.81 -0.46 -15.97
CA ASN A 94 9.79 -0.72 -17.02
C ASN A 94 11.21 -0.19 -16.69
N LEU A 95 11.44 0.48 -15.55
CA LEU A 95 12.76 0.98 -15.17
C LEU A 95 13.80 -0.15 -15.17
N ILE A 96 13.44 -1.31 -14.64
CA ILE A 96 14.34 -2.47 -14.54
C ILE A 96 14.78 -2.99 -15.90
N LYS A 97 13.88 -3.00 -16.88
CA LYS A 97 14.22 -3.36 -18.26
C LYS A 97 15.19 -2.36 -18.89
N ASN A 98 15.17 -1.11 -18.43
CA ASN A 98 15.97 0.00 -18.95
C ASN A 98 17.22 0.34 -18.11
N LEU A 99 17.51 -0.39 -17.02
CA LEU A 99 18.67 -0.08 -16.17
C LEU A 99 19.99 -0.12 -16.95
N ASN A 100 20.18 -1.15 -17.79
CA ASN A 100 21.41 -1.29 -18.56
C ASN A 100 21.58 -0.18 -19.60
N SER A 101 20.49 0.24 -20.26
CA SER A 101 20.54 1.32 -21.25
C SER A 101 20.79 2.67 -20.57
N ARG A 102 20.18 2.94 -19.41
CA ARG A 102 20.43 4.13 -18.59
C ARG A 102 21.87 4.18 -18.07
N LEU A 103 22.40 3.06 -17.60
CA LEU A 103 23.78 2.96 -17.13
C LEU A 103 24.79 3.22 -18.27
N LEU A 104 24.51 2.73 -19.47
CA LEU A 104 25.34 2.99 -20.65
C LEU A 104 25.28 4.46 -21.07
N LYS A 105 24.09 5.07 -21.09
CA LYS A 105 23.93 6.52 -21.33
C LYS A 105 24.67 7.37 -20.29
N PHE A 106 24.58 7.00 -19.01
CA PHE A 106 25.31 7.69 -17.96
C PHE A 106 26.83 7.59 -18.16
N LYS A 107 27.34 6.42 -18.53
CA LYS A 107 28.77 6.23 -18.85
C LYS A 107 29.23 7.17 -19.98
N LEU A 108 28.46 7.25 -21.06
CA LEU A 108 28.76 8.16 -22.18
C LEU A 108 28.78 9.62 -21.72
N LYS A 109 27.78 10.06 -20.95
CA LYS A 109 27.71 11.44 -20.41
C LYS A 109 28.85 11.75 -19.44
N LEU A 110 29.23 10.78 -18.62
CA LEU A 110 30.38 10.89 -17.73
C LEU A 110 31.68 11.05 -18.53
N ASP A 111 31.87 10.27 -19.60
CA ASP A 111 33.04 10.37 -20.44
C ASP A 111 33.10 11.69 -21.23
N GLU A 112 31.97 12.17 -21.76
CA GLU A 112 31.85 13.50 -22.37
C GLU A 112 32.24 14.60 -21.38
N TYR A 113 31.69 14.58 -20.17
CA TYR A 113 31.93 15.59 -19.15
C TYR A 113 33.41 15.72 -18.77
N PHE A 114 34.10 14.60 -18.55
CA PHE A 114 35.53 14.61 -18.20
C PHE A 114 36.46 14.86 -19.39
N LYS A 115 36.01 14.65 -20.64
CA LYS A 115 36.73 15.08 -21.84
C LYS A 115 36.74 16.60 -21.95
N GLU A 116 35.59 17.23 -21.71
CA GLU A 116 35.44 18.69 -21.74
C GLU A 116 36.12 19.37 -20.54
N ASN A 117 36.23 18.68 -19.40
CA ASN A 117 36.75 19.22 -18.15
C ASN A 117 37.96 18.43 -17.63
N SER A 118 39.07 18.45 -18.38
CA SER A 118 40.29 17.70 -18.08
C SER A 118 41.01 18.10 -16.77
N LYS A 119 40.70 19.27 -16.21
CA LYS A 119 41.33 19.83 -14.99
C LYS A 119 40.68 19.40 -13.68
N ILE A 120 39.59 18.64 -13.72
CA ILE A 120 38.92 18.15 -12.51
C ILE A 120 39.88 17.19 -11.81
N THR A 121 40.25 17.48 -10.57
CA THR A 121 41.16 16.64 -9.76
C THR A 121 40.46 16.06 -8.54
N SER A 122 39.34 16.65 -8.13
CA SER A 122 38.53 16.22 -7.00
C SER A 122 37.05 16.15 -7.35
N LEU A 123 36.32 15.29 -6.64
CA LEU A 123 34.86 15.21 -6.73
C LEU A 123 34.19 16.56 -6.40
N ASN A 124 34.84 17.41 -5.61
CA ASN A 124 34.34 18.73 -5.22
C ASN A 124 34.41 19.79 -6.32
N ASP A 125 35.20 19.56 -7.36
CA ASP A 125 35.32 20.48 -8.50
C ASP A 125 34.10 20.38 -9.43
N ILE A 126 33.30 19.32 -9.28
CA ILE A 126 32.05 19.13 -10.02
C ILE A 126 30.97 20.02 -9.38
N PRO A 127 30.40 20.98 -10.13
CA PRO A 127 29.38 21.86 -9.62
C PRO A 127 28.09 21.09 -9.27
N ASN A 128 27.39 21.56 -8.24
CA ASN A 128 26.11 21.00 -7.85
C ASN A 128 24.99 21.51 -8.77
N TYR A 129 24.09 20.61 -9.16
CA TYR A 129 22.83 21.01 -9.80
C TYR A 129 22.03 21.95 -8.87
N LYS A 130 21.58 23.09 -9.40
CA LYS A 130 20.67 23.99 -8.68
C LYS A 130 19.25 23.44 -8.82
N ILE A 131 18.71 22.89 -7.74
CA ILE A 131 17.28 22.55 -7.69
C ILE A 131 16.52 23.87 -7.80
N THR A 132 15.93 24.12 -8.97
CA THR A 132 14.95 25.19 -9.08
C THR A 132 13.78 24.80 -8.20
N ASN A 133 13.42 25.65 -7.25
CA ASN A 133 12.17 25.53 -6.51
C ASN A 133 11.04 25.71 -7.54
N THR A 134 10.75 24.66 -8.29
CA THR A 134 9.48 24.52 -8.97
C THR A 134 8.49 24.53 -7.82
N LYS A 135 7.89 25.70 -7.60
CA LYS A 135 6.66 25.82 -6.81
C LYS A 135 5.86 24.62 -7.24
N VAL A 136 5.66 23.68 -6.32
CA VAL A 136 4.67 22.64 -6.50
C VAL A 136 3.44 23.46 -6.85
N GLN A 137 3.09 23.49 -8.14
CA GLN A 137 1.76 23.86 -8.52
C GLN A 137 0.98 22.79 -7.80
N LYS A 138 0.46 23.18 -6.63
CA LYS A 138 -0.65 22.48 -6.02
C LYS A 138 -1.59 22.39 -7.20
N SER A 139 -1.66 21.23 -7.83
CA SER A 139 -2.90 20.84 -8.46
C SER A 139 -3.85 20.98 -7.30
N SER A 140 -4.56 22.12 -7.27
CA SER A 140 -5.84 22.20 -6.62
C SER A 140 -6.69 21.21 -7.40
N ILE A 141 -6.45 19.92 -7.13
CA ILE A 141 -7.52 18.97 -6.97
C ILE A 141 -8.35 19.69 -5.93
N SER A 142 -9.32 20.43 -6.44
CA SER A 142 -10.51 20.82 -5.73
C SER A 142 -10.94 19.54 -5.07
N SER A 143 -10.48 19.35 -3.84
CA SER A 143 -11.12 18.49 -2.89
C SER A 143 -12.40 19.23 -2.57
N THR A 144 -13.34 19.21 -3.52
CA THR A 144 -14.73 18.94 -3.22
C THR A 144 -14.73 17.59 -2.52
N ILE A 145 -14.25 17.62 -1.28
CA ILE A 145 -14.81 16.87 -0.19
C ILE A 145 -16.25 17.36 -0.22
N ASN A 146 -17.06 16.73 -1.07
CA ASN A 146 -18.43 16.49 -0.71
C ASN A 146 -18.30 15.83 0.65
N THR A 147 -18.47 16.66 1.68
CA THR A 147 -18.81 16.23 3.00
C THR A 147 -20.11 15.48 2.82
N LEU A 148 -20.00 14.21 2.42
CA LEU A 148 -20.95 13.19 2.78
C LEU A 148 -21.16 13.45 4.25
N LYS A 149 -22.33 14.01 4.56
CA LYS A 149 -22.77 14.32 5.92
C LYS A 149 -22.32 13.14 6.75
N LEU A 150 -21.25 13.35 7.52
CA LEU A 150 -20.78 12.37 8.46
C LEU A 150 -21.96 12.21 9.39
N ASN A 151 -22.75 11.17 9.14
CA ASN A 151 -23.83 10.76 9.99
C ASN A 151 -23.18 10.64 11.36
N LYS A 152 -23.48 11.63 12.19
CA LYS A 152 -23.27 11.72 13.63
C LYS A 152 -22.34 10.60 14.10
N ILE A 153 -21.02 10.86 14.13
CA ILE A 153 -20.07 9.96 14.79
C ILE A 153 -20.68 9.71 16.17
N GLU A 154 -21.19 8.49 16.39
CA GLU A 154 -21.61 8.07 17.71
C GLU A 154 -20.35 8.04 18.55
N LYS A 155 -20.02 9.18 19.15
CA LYS A 155 -19.13 9.20 20.30
C LYS A 155 -19.87 8.35 21.33
N LEU A 156 -19.38 7.13 21.52
CA LEU A 156 -19.71 6.25 22.65
C LEU A 156 -19.25 6.96 23.93
N SER A 157 -20.00 7.99 24.31
CA SER A 157 -19.83 8.72 25.56
C SER A 157 -20.91 8.21 26.49
N ASN A 158 -20.52 7.66 27.63
CA ASN A 158 -21.48 7.40 28.69
C ASN A 158 -21.87 8.73 29.31
N PRO A 159 -23.13 9.19 29.18
CA PRO A 159 -23.56 10.41 29.84
C PRO A 159 -23.44 10.24 31.36
N ARG A 160 -23.09 11.34 32.04
CA ARG A 160 -22.85 11.36 33.50
C ARG A 160 -24.05 10.85 34.32
N SER A 161 -25.26 10.90 33.75
CA SER A 161 -26.50 10.36 34.35
C SER A 161 -26.50 8.85 34.55
N LYS A 162 -25.60 8.07 33.93
CA LYS A 162 -25.46 6.63 34.20
C LYS A 162 -24.80 6.32 35.55
N PHE A 163 -24.18 7.30 36.19
CA PHE A 163 -23.49 7.13 37.48
C PHE A 163 -24.33 7.62 38.66
N GLU A 164 -25.54 8.12 38.42
CA GLU A 164 -26.50 8.43 39.47
C GLU A 164 -27.42 7.22 39.70
N TYR A 165 -27.47 6.74 40.94
CA TYR A 165 -28.37 5.67 41.32
C TYR A 165 -29.79 6.21 41.47
N HIS A 166 -30.59 6.15 40.40
CA HIS A 166 -32.00 6.53 40.41
C HIS A 166 -32.89 5.38 40.94
N GLU A 167 -32.69 4.97 42.18
CA GLU A 167 -33.67 4.10 42.85
C GLU A 167 -34.45 4.94 43.86
N LYS A 168 -35.61 5.46 43.41
CA LYS A 168 -36.83 5.73 44.21
C LYS A 168 -37.83 6.54 43.39
N LYS A 169 -38.74 5.82 42.73
CA LYS A 169 -40.20 5.99 42.74
C LYS A 169 -40.80 5.10 41.65
N ILE A 170 -40.96 3.81 41.99
CA ILE A 170 -41.92 2.95 41.30
C ILE A 170 -43.30 3.41 41.77
N THR A 171 -43.75 4.54 41.25
CA THR A 171 -45.14 4.96 41.32
C THR A 171 -45.50 5.31 39.89
N ASN A 172 -46.29 4.43 39.28
CA ASN A 172 -46.94 4.59 37.98
C ASN A 172 -46.08 4.39 36.73
N ASN A 173 -45.60 3.16 36.50
CA ASN A 173 -45.67 2.60 35.15
C ASN A 173 -45.67 1.06 35.17
N ASN A 174 -46.87 0.50 35.01
CA ASN A 174 -47.22 -0.81 34.45
C ASN A 174 -46.08 -1.83 34.23
N SER A 175 -45.50 -2.34 35.31
CA SER A 175 -44.73 -3.58 35.25
C SER A 175 -45.54 -4.70 35.88
N LYS A 176 -46.46 -5.28 35.12
CA LYS A 176 -47.34 -6.39 35.54
C LYS A 176 -46.59 -7.71 35.83
N LEU A 177 -45.28 -7.78 35.57
CA LEU A 177 -44.48 -8.97 35.82
C LEU A 177 -43.59 -8.81 37.06
N SER A 178 -43.67 -9.82 37.92
CA SER A 178 -42.78 -10.01 39.06
C SER A 178 -41.33 -10.16 38.59
N LEU A 179 -40.39 -9.89 39.51
CA LEU A 179 -38.96 -10.03 39.22
C LEU A 179 -38.61 -11.46 38.78
N LEU A 180 -39.22 -12.46 39.41
CA LEU A 180 -39.03 -13.88 39.07
C LEU A 180 -39.51 -14.20 37.66
N GLU A 181 -40.66 -13.66 37.24
CA GLU A 181 -41.14 -13.86 35.87
C GLU A 181 -40.24 -13.16 34.84
N ARG A 182 -39.68 -11.99 35.17
CA ARG A 182 -38.70 -11.32 34.30
C ARG A 182 -37.39 -12.08 34.20
N ILE A 183 -36.95 -12.71 35.29
CA ILE A 183 -35.76 -13.59 35.27
C ILE A 183 -36.03 -14.79 34.37
N LYS A 184 -37.18 -15.46 34.55
CA LYS A 184 -37.57 -16.62 33.73
C LYS A 184 -37.71 -16.26 32.24
N LEU A 185 -38.29 -15.10 31.92
CA LEU A 185 -38.37 -14.60 30.55
C LEU A 185 -36.99 -14.24 29.96
N LYS A 186 -36.06 -13.73 30.79
CA LYS A 186 -34.68 -13.49 30.34
C LYS A 186 -33.96 -14.78 30.02
N GLU A 187 -34.15 -15.83 30.81
CA GLU A 187 -33.56 -17.15 30.54
C GLU A 187 -34.11 -17.77 29.25
N THR A 188 -35.42 -17.65 28.98
CA THR A 188 -35.99 -18.13 27.71
C THR A 188 -35.50 -17.31 26.52
N LEU A 189 -35.45 -15.98 26.66
CA LEU A 189 -34.92 -15.10 25.60
C LEU A 189 -33.42 -15.28 25.38
N GLN A 190 -32.67 -15.63 26.43
CA GLN A 190 -31.24 -15.90 26.31
C GLN A 190 -30.99 -17.20 25.55
N LYS A 191 -31.77 -18.26 25.79
CA LYS A 191 -31.71 -19.49 25.00
C LYS A 191 -32.03 -19.25 23.52
N GLU A 192 -33.08 -18.48 23.22
CA GLU A 192 -33.42 -18.10 21.84
C GLU A 192 -32.36 -17.19 21.19
N LYS A 193 -31.70 -16.33 21.99
CA LYS A 193 -30.62 -15.45 21.51
C LYS A 193 -29.31 -16.18 21.35
N GLU A 194 -28.98 -17.19 22.14
CA GLU A 194 -27.77 -18.01 21.95
C GLU A 194 -27.86 -18.80 20.65
N GLU A 195 -29.05 -19.32 20.31
CA GLU A 195 -29.29 -19.95 19.00
C GLU A 195 -29.17 -18.95 17.83
N LYS A 196 -29.64 -17.71 17.99
CA LYS A 196 -29.61 -16.69 16.93
C LYS A 196 -28.30 -15.88 16.87
N SER A 197 -27.57 -15.74 17.97
CA SER A 197 -26.34 -14.92 18.07
C SER A 197 -25.09 -15.68 17.60
N ASN A 198 -25.07 -17.01 17.69
CA ASN A 198 -24.07 -17.84 17.04
C ASN A 198 -24.10 -17.72 15.50
N LEU A 199 -25.26 -17.40 14.92
CA LEU A 199 -25.40 -17.15 13.47
C LEU A 199 -25.13 -15.69 13.06
N LYS A 200 -25.41 -14.71 13.94
CA LYS A 200 -25.33 -13.27 13.60
C LYS A 200 -24.02 -12.59 14.01
N SER A 201 -23.33 -13.05 15.05
CA SER A 201 -22.03 -12.48 15.45
C SER A 201 -20.94 -12.76 14.40
N THR A 202 -21.07 -13.84 13.64
CA THR A 202 -20.21 -14.16 12.48
C THR A 202 -20.62 -13.45 11.20
N SER A 203 -21.79 -12.79 11.12
CA SER A 203 -22.23 -12.15 9.87
C SER A 203 -21.93 -10.65 9.81
N PHE A 204 -21.92 -9.96 10.95
CA PHE A 204 -21.90 -8.49 10.96
C PHE A 204 -20.53 -7.83 10.70
N ASN A 205 -19.41 -8.53 10.92
CA ASN A 205 -18.06 -8.03 10.59
C ASN A 205 -17.45 -8.68 9.33
N SER A 206 -18.13 -9.67 8.77
CA SER A 206 -17.61 -10.49 7.67
C SER A 206 -17.75 -9.78 6.33
N ASN A 207 -18.91 -9.15 6.06
CA ASN A 207 -19.19 -8.56 4.75
C ASN A 207 -18.33 -7.34 4.41
N SER A 208 -17.94 -6.51 5.40
CA SER A 208 -17.06 -5.37 5.16
C SER A 208 -15.64 -5.79 4.78
N ASN A 209 -15.15 -6.89 5.36
CA ASN A 209 -13.79 -7.39 5.14
C ASN A 209 -13.69 -8.34 3.94
N ILE A 210 -14.79 -8.99 3.54
CA ILE A 210 -14.82 -9.90 2.37
C ILE A 210 -14.35 -9.19 1.11
N LYS A 211 -14.82 -7.97 0.85
CA LYS A 211 -14.42 -7.21 -0.35
C LYS A 211 -12.93 -6.92 -0.37
N LEU A 212 -12.38 -6.48 0.76
CA LEU A 212 -10.95 -6.16 0.90
C LEU A 212 -10.08 -7.41 0.72
N ILE A 213 -10.49 -8.53 1.32
CA ILE A 213 -9.79 -9.81 1.18
C ILE A 213 -9.87 -10.30 -0.28
N TYR A 214 -11.02 -10.14 -0.94
CA TYR A 214 -11.17 -10.47 -2.35
C TYR A 214 -10.27 -9.63 -3.25
N ASP A 215 -10.19 -8.32 -3.04
CA ASP A 215 -9.31 -7.45 -3.86
C ASP A 215 -7.85 -7.93 -3.77
N ILE A 216 -7.39 -8.37 -2.60
CA ILE A 216 -6.04 -8.97 -2.42
C ILE A 216 -5.90 -10.29 -3.19
N ILE A 217 -6.90 -11.18 -3.11
CA ILE A 217 -6.91 -12.44 -3.87
C ILE A 217 -6.91 -12.16 -5.38
N TYR A 218 -7.66 -11.15 -5.82
CA TYR A 218 -7.74 -10.71 -7.21
C TYR A 218 -6.40 -10.18 -7.71
N GLU A 219 -5.66 -9.42 -6.92
CA GLU A 219 -4.31 -8.99 -7.30
C GLU A 219 -3.34 -10.16 -7.50
N GLN A 220 -3.46 -11.22 -6.70
CA GLN A 220 -2.62 -12.42 -6.83
C GLN A 220 -3.08 -13.38 -7.94
N SER A 221 -4.25 -13.15 -8.54
CA SER A 221 -4.78 -13.98 -9.62
C SER A 221 -4.04 -13.73 -10.95
N PRO A 222 -3.94 -14.75 -11.83
CA PRO A 222 -3.35 -14.57 -13.15
C PRO A 222 -4.13 -13.54 -13.96
N LYS A 223 -3.41 -12.60 -14.57
CA LYS A 223 -3.98 -11.54 -15.42
C LYS A 223 -4.00 -12.01 -16.87
N PHE A 224 -4.88 -11.42 -17.69
CA PHE A 224 -5.07 -11.76 -19.10
C PHE A 224 -3.78 -11.78 -19.95
N ASN A 225 -2.72 -11.09 -19.52
CA ASN A 225 -1.42 -11.01 -20.20
C ASN A 225 -0.31 -11.87 -19.55
N SER A 226 -0.65 -12.86 -18.71
CA SER A 226 0.34 -13.72 -18.06
C SER A 226 0.39 -15.12 -18.70
N ASP A 227 1.60 -15.64 -18.89
CA ASP A 227 1.84 -17.00 -19.44
C ASP A 227 1.27 -18.15 -18.58
N LYS A 228 0.74 -17.83 -17.39
CA LYS A 228 0.19 -18.81 -16.44
C LYS A 228 -1.32 -18.66 -16.35
N LEU A 229 -2.04 -19.70 -16.76
CA LEU A 229 -3.51 -19.76 -16.66
C LEU A 229 -4.02 -20.02 -15.23
N GLN A 230 -3.14 -20.49 -14.33
CA GLN A 230 -3.50 -20.83 -12.96
C GLN A 230 -2.34 -20.61 -11.99
N ILE A 231 -2.65 -20.12 -10.79
CA ILE A 231 -1.70 -19.92 -9.70
C ILE A 231 -2.20 -20.68 -8.46
N ASN A 232 -1.31 -21.39 -7.77
CA ASN A 232 -1.65 -22.05 -6.51
C ASN A 232 -1.09 -21.22 -5.35
N LEU A 233 -1.96 -20.86 -4.40
CA LEU A 233 -1.59 -20.03 -3.25
C LEU A 233 -1.92 -20.75 -1.95
N SER A 234 -1.00 -20.78 -0.99
CA SER A 234 -1.28 -21.38 0.32
C SER A 234 -2.05 -20.44 1.23
N PHE A 235 -2.90 -20.99 2.09
CA PHE A 235 -3.64 -20.22 3.10
C PHE A 235 -2.70 -19.43 4.01
N LYS A 236 -1.55 -20.01 4.38
CA LYS A 236 -0.53 -19.33 5.19
C LYS A 236 0.01 -18.07 4.50
N LYS A 237 0.32 -18.17 3.20
CA LYS A 237 0.81 -17.05 2.40
C LYS A 237 -0.28 -16.00 2.17
N LEU A 238 -1.51 -16.43 1.91
CA LEU A 238 -2.65 -15.53 1.76
C LEU A 238 -2.94 -14.76 3.07
N ASN A 239 -2.94 -15.43 4.22
CA ASN A 239 -3.12 -14.78 5.51
C ASN A 239 -2.03 -13.75 5.81
N GLN A 240 -0.79 -14.03 5.41
CA GLN A 240 0.31 -13.08 5.57
C GLN A 240 0.08 -11.85 4.69
N LEU A 241 -0.26 -12.03 3.40
CA LEU A 241 -0.60 -10.93 2.50
C LEU A 241 -1.75 -10.08 3.04
N ILE A 242 -2.81 -10.72 3.56
CA ILE A 242 -3.95 -9.98 4.12
C ILE A 242 -3.53 -9.15 5.33
N LYS A 243 -2.69 -9.68 6.23
CA LYS A 243 -2.18 -8.93 7.39
C LYS A 243 -1.22 -7.79 6.99
N ASP A 244 -0.42 -8.00 5.97
CA ASP A 244 0.54 -7.00 5.49
C ASP A 244 -0.18 -5.85 4.76
N SER A 245 -1.26 -6.16 4.02
CA SER A 245 -2.05 -5.19 3.27
C SER A 245 -3.12 -4.48 4.11
N LEU A 246 -3.65 -5.13 5.14
CA LEU A 246 -4.74 -4.61 5.96
C LEU A 246 -4.34 -4.67 7.44
N ASN A 247 -4.40 -3.54 8.14
CA ASN A 247 -4.28 -3.44 9.61
C ASN A 247 -5.53 -4.01 10.31
N ILE A 248 -5.95 -5.21 9.91
CA ILE A 248 -7.14 -5.89 10.42
C ILE A 248 -6.77 -6.63 11.70
N THR A 249 -7.51 -6.38 12.77
CA THR A 249 -7.38 -7.05 14.07
C THR A 249 -8.15 -8.38 14.15
N THR A 250 -8.47 -8.99 13.00
CA THR A 250 -9.23 -10.25 12.92
C THR A 250 -8.36 -11.45 13.26
N SER A 251 -8.93 -12.41 13.99
CA SER A 251 -8.27 -13.68 14.33
C SER A 251 -7.94 -14.50 13.08
N LEU A 252 -6.85 -15.27 13.14
CA LEU A 252 -6.41 -16.17 12.07
C LEU A 252 -7.49 -17.18 11.66
N ASN A 253 -8.27 -17.68 12.63
CA ASN A 253 -9.36 -18.61 12.36
C ASN A 253 -10.52 -17.94 11.60
N ASP A 254 -10.83 -16.70 11.92
CA ASP A 254 -11.89 -15.96 11.23
C ASP A 254 -11.45 -15.58 9.82
N MET A 255 -10.19 -15.21 9.62
CA MET A 255 -9.61 -14.99 8.29
C MET A 255 -9.70 -16.24 7.42
N ASN A 256 -9.35 -17.41 7.96
CA ASN A 256 -9.48 -18.68 7.24
C ASN A 256 -10.94 -18.96 6.83
N LYS A 257 -11.90 -18.73 7.73
CA LYS A 257 -13.34 -18.88 7.43
C LYS A 257 -13.80 -17.92 6.33
N LEU A 258 -13.31 -16.68 6.34
CA LEU A 258 -13.63 -15.68 5.31
C LEU A 258 -13.06 -16.09 3.95
N ILE A 259 -11.82 -16.59 3.92
CA ILE A 259 -11.18 -17.10 2.70
C ILE A 259 -11.97 -18.31 2.16
N GLU A 260 -12.37 -19.24 3.03
CA GLU A 260 -13.21 -20.39 2.65
C GLU A 260 -14.56 -19.95 2.10
N LEU A 261 -15.19 -18.94 2.70
CA LEU A 261 -16.45 -18.37 2.24
C LEU A 261 -16.32 -17.71 0.86
N ILE A 262 -15.22 -16.97 0.61
CA ILE A 262 -14.92 -16.38 -0.70
C ILE A 262 -14.72 -17.50 -1.73
N CYS A 263 -13.96 -18.54 -1.39
CA CYS A 263 -13.73 -19.67 -2.29
C CYS A 263 -15.05 -20.38 -2.64
N TYR A 264 -15.94 -20.55 -1.66
CA TYR A 264 -17.26 -21.13 -1.87
C TYR A 264 -18.11 -20.28 -2.81
N LYS A 265 -18.23 -18.97 -2.56
CA LYS A 265 -19.04 -18.05 -3.39
C LYS A 265 -18.52 -17.93 -4.83
N LEU A 266 -17.20 -18.05 -5.03
CA LEU A 266 -16.56 -17.91 -6.34
C LEU A 266 -16.23 -19.25 -7.02
N ASN A 267 -16.65 -20.38 -6.45
CA ASN A 267 -16.34 -21.73 -6.94
C ASN A 267 -14.83 -21.98 -7.16
N LEU A 268 -14.00 -21.46 -6.24
CA LEU A 268 -12.55 -21.72 -6.25
C LEU A 268 -12.22 -23.05 -5.60
N ILE A 269 -11.26 -23.77 -6.19
CA ILE A 269 -10.89 -25.10 -5.72
C ILE A 269 -9.88 -24.97 -4.58
N ILE A 270 -10.27 -25.47 -3.40
CA ILE A 270 -9.38 -25.66 -2.27
C ILE A 270 -8.80 -27.07 -2.33
N VAL A 271 -7.48 -27.19 -2.30
CA VAL A 271 -6.76 -28.46 -2.26
C VAL A 271 -6.04 -28.57 -0.93
N LYS A 272 -6.20 -29.68 -0.23
CA LYS A 272 -5.47 -29.99 1.00
C LYS A 272 -4.40 -31.03 0.70
N ILE A 273 -3.14 -30.71 1.01
CA ILE A 273 -1.99 -31.62 0.87
C ILE A 273 -1.33 -31.71 2.25
N GLY A 274 -1.54 -32.82 2.96
CA GLY A 274 -1.15 -32.95 4.37
C GLY A 274 -1.84 -31.88 5.22
N ASP A 275 -1.06 -31.10 5.96
CA ASP A 275 -1.55 -29.99 6.80
C ASP A 275 -1.69 -28.65 6.06
N ILE A 276 -1.28 -28.60 4.79
CA ILE A 276 -1.27 -27.35 4.01
C ILE A 276 -2.54 -27.27 3.17
N LYS A 277 -3.33 -26.21 3.37
CA LYS A 277 -4.43 -25.81 2.49
C LYS A 277 -3.93 -24.86 1.40
N LEU A 278 -4.26 -25.17 0.16
CA LEU A 278 -3.93 -24.40 -1.05
C LEU A 278 -5.22 -24.00 -1.78
N ILE A 279 -5.21 -22.85 -2.43
CA ILE A 279 -6.27 -22.35 -3.29
C ILE A 279 -5.74 -22.32 -4.72
N LYS A 280 -6.50 -22.91 -5.65
CA LYS A 280 -6.24 -22.80 -7.08
C LYS A 280 -6.93 -21.56 -7.62
N LEU A 281 -6.15 -20.50 -7.84
CA LEU A 281 -6.61 -19.25 -8.42
C LEU A 281 -6.57 -19.35 -9.94
N ARG A 282 -7.74 -19.18 -10.55
CA ARG A 282 -7.90 -19.00 -12.00
C ARG A 282 -8.00 -17.50 -12.30
N LEU A 283 -8.12 -17.18 -13.58
CA LEU A 283 -8.41 -15.82 -13.99
C LEU A 283 -9.77 -15.40 -13.43
N LEU A 284 -9.76 -14.36 -12.59
CA LEU A 284 -10.94 -13.83 -11.89
C LEU A 284 -11.52 -12.64 -12.66
N ASN A 285 -12.84 -12.46 -12.61
CA ASN A 285 -13.50 -11.29 -13.18
C ASN A 285 -14.07 -10.43 -12.05
N ARG A 286 -13.40 -9.30 -11.79
CA ARG A 286 -13.69 -8.43 -10.65
C ARG A 286 -15.16 -8.02 -10.54
N ASP A 287 -15.76 -7.60 -11.65
CA ASP A 287 -17.12 -7.05 -11.61
C ASP A 287 -18.19 -8.12 -11.36
N ASP A 288 -18.00 -9.32 -11.91
CA ASP A 288 -18.93 -10.45 -11.71
C ASP A 288 -18.73 -11.11 -10.34
N ASP A 289 -17.49 -11.22 -9.90
CA ASP A 289 -17.15 -11.83 -8.62
C ASP A 289 -17.61 -10.96 -7.45
N LEU A 290 -17.45 -9.63 -7.53
CA LEU A 290 -17.93 -8.71 -6.51
C LEU A 290 -19.46 -8.76 -6.37
N LYS A 291 -20.20 -8.95 -7.46
CA LYS A 291 -21.66 -9.14 -7.42
C LYS A 291 -22.03 -10.41 -6.64
N LYS A 292 -21.39 -11.54 -6.96
CA LYS A 292 -21.59 -12.82 -6.24
C LYS A 292 -21.21 -12.75 -4.77
N LEU A 293 -20.22 -11.93 -4.42
CA LEU A 293 -19.82 -11.73 -3.03
C LEU A 293 -20.80 -10.86 -2.23
N SER A 294 -21.52 -9.96 -2.91
CA SER A 294 -22.50 -9.04 -2.31
C SER A 294 -23.92 -9.61 -2.10
N GLU A 295 -24.26 -10.69 -2.81
CA GLU A 295 -25.48 -11.50 -2.59
C GLU A 295 -25.35 -12.41 -1.36
#